data_AF-A0A971GX62-F1
#
_entry.id   AF-A0A971GX62-F1
#
_cell.length_a   1.000
_cell.length_b   1.000
_cell.length_c   1.000
_cell.angle_alpha   90.00
_cell.angle_beta   90.00
_cell.angle_gamma   90.00
#
_symmetry.space_group_name_H-M   'P 1'
#
loop_
_entity.id
_entity.type
_entity.pdbx_description
1 polymer ?
#
loop_
_entity_poly.entity_id
_entity_poly.type
_entity_poly.pdbx_seq_one_letter_code
_entity_poly.pdbx_strand_id
1 'polypeptide(L)'
;MVEKKYRALRVIAGFFKVLAWIALILGILSAIGILLAGVLGSSLTALVPEMQDSMPAGGGILVGLAGFLGMLVASVVQFILLKAVSDFADLFVSLEYHSRLSAYYLSGGTNAPVGGTLAPPPGL
;
A
#
# COMPACT_ATOMS: atom_id res chain seq x y z
N MET A 1 16.07 -16.68 20.93
CA MET A 1 15.98 -15.19 20.81
C MET A 1 15.73 -14.71 19.39
N VAL A 2 16.03 -15.50 18.36
CA VAL A 2 15.76 -15.22 16.95
C VAL A 2 14.25 -15.03 16.69
N GLU A 3 13.37 -15.96 17.11
CA GLU A 3 11.92 -15.91 16.80
C GLU A 3 11.21 -14.61 17.22
N LYS A 4 11.64 -13.97 18.31
CA LYS A 4 11.04 -12.71 18.77
C LYS A 4 11.29 -11.54 17.80
N LYS A 5 12.43 -11.53 17.08
CA LYS A 5 12.76 -10.45 16.13
C LYS A 5 11.96 -10.56 14.83
N TYR A 6 11.69 -11.77 14.33
CA TYR A 6 10.85 -11.99 13.13
C TYR A 6 9.41 -11.58 13.34
N ARG A 7 8.88 -11.76 14.56
CA ARG A 7 7.52 -11.38 14.88
C ARG A 7 7.30 -9.87 14.81
N ALA A 8 8.26 -9.07 15.30
CA ALA A 8 8.17 -7.62 15.24
C ALA A 8 8.16 -7.10 13.79
N LEU A 9 9.05 -7.65 12.94
CA LEU A 9 9.13 -7.23 11.53
C LEU A 9 7.86 -7.59 10.75
N ARG A 10 7.28 -8.76 11.01
CA ARG A 10 6.01 -9.19 10.38
C ARG A 10 4.82 -8.33 10.82
N VAL A 11 4.81 -7.87 12.08
CA VAL A 11 3.79 -6.91 12.57
C VAL A 11 3.94 -5.56 11.88
N ILE A 12 5.17 -5.06 11.74
CA ILE A 12 5.44 -3.81 11.00
C ILE A 12 5.02 -3.95 9.53
N ALA A 13 5.36 -5.05 8.86
CA ALA A 13 4.98 -5.30 7.47
C ALA A 13 3.45 -5.31 7.30
N GLY A 14 2.74 -6.00 8.19
CA GLY A 14 1.28 -5.99 8.22
C GLY A 14 0.69 -4.60 8.47
N PHE A 15 1.29 -3.82 9.38
CA PHE A 15 0.85 -2.47 9.69
C PHE A 15 0.97 -1.52 8.48
N PHE A 16 2.11 -1.54 7.78
CA PHE A 16 2.29 -0.77 6.54
C PHE A 16 1.32 -1.20 5.44
N LYS A 17 1.00 -2.49 5.34
CA LYS A 17 0.00 -2.99 4.38
C LYS A 17 -1.38 -2.40 4.67
N VAL A 18 -1.81 -2.44 5.92
CA VAL A 18 -3.11 -1.89 6.34
C VAL A 18 -3.14 -0.38 6.12
N LEU A 19 -2.07 0.34 6.50
CA LEU A 19 -1.95 1.77 6.25
C LEU A 19 -2.01 2.12 4.77
N ALA A 20 -1.39 1.34 3.89
CA ALA A 20 -1.47 1.55 2.45
C ALA A 20 -2.93 1.52 1.98
N TRP A 21 -3.69 0.50 2.37
CA TRP A 21 -5.11 0.39 2.02
C TRP A 21 -5.95 1.54 2.60
N ILE A 22 -5.73 1.92 3.86
CA ILE A 22 -6.41 3.06 4.48
C ILE A 22 -6.10 4.35 3.69
N ALA A 23 -4.83 4.60 3.38
CA ALA A 23 -4.41 5.78 2.63
C ALA A 23 -5.02 5.81 1.21
N LEU A 24 -5.14 4.66 0.55
CA LEU A 24 -5.81 4.56 -0.76
C LEU A 24 -7.30 4.91 -0.64
N ILE A 25 -8.01 4.34 0.33
CA ILE A 25 -9.44 4.63 0.55
C ILE A 25 -9.63 6.13 0.84
N LEU A 26 -8.83 6.71 1.73
CA LEU A 26 -8.88 8.14 2.03
C LEU A 26 -8.56 8.98 0.78
N GLY A 27 -7.56 8.59 -0.01
CA GLY A 27 -7.20 9.27 -1.25
C GLY A 27 -8.34 9.26 -2.28
N ILE A 28 -9.05 8.14 -2.42
CA ILE A 28 -10.23 8.03 -3.29
C ILE A 28 -11.35 8.93 -2.77
N LEU A 29 -11.65 8.91 -1.47
CA LEU A 29 -12.67 9.76 -0.87
C LEU A 29 -12.33 11.25 -1.04
N SER A 30 -11.07 11.63 -0.86
CA SER A 30 -10.59 12.99 -1.11
C SER A 30 -10.72 13.39 -2.58
N ALA A 31 -10.38 12.50 -3.52
CA ALA A 31 -10.55 12.76 -4.94
C ALA A 31 -12.02 13.02 -5.30
N ILE A 32 -12.93 12.19 -4.79
CA ILE A 32 -14.38 12.40 -4.95
C ILE A 32 -14.81 13.74 -4.35
N GLY A 33 -14.30 14.08 -3.16
CA GLY A 33 -14.56 15.37 -2.52
C GLY A 33 -14.11 16.56 -3.38
N ILE A 34 -12.93 16.48 -4.00
CA ILE A 34 -12.42 17.51 -4.93
C ILE A 34 -13.32 17.64 -6.16
N LEU A 35 -13.76 16.51 -6.72
CA LEU A 35 -14.66 16.50 -7.88
C LEU A 35 -16.01 17.17 -7.54
N LEU A 36 -16.61 16.78 -6.42
CA LEU A 36 -17.87 17.34 -5.95
C LEU A 36 -17.73 18.83 -5.63
N ALA A 37 -16.63 19.24 -4.99
CA ALA A 37 -16.37 20.65 -4.72
C ALA A 37 -16.23 21.48 -6.00
N GLY A 38 -15.57 20.94 -7.04
CA GLY A 38 -15.47 21.61 -8.34
C GLY A 38 -16.82 21.77 -9.04
N VAL A 39 -17.62 20.70 -9.06
CA VAL A 39 -18.94 20.71 -9.71
C VAL A 39 -19.93 21.59 -8.92
N LEU A 40 -20.11 21.34 -7.62
CA LEU A 40 -21.07 22.08 -6.79
C LEU A 40 -20.64 23.54 -6.59
N GLY A 41 -19.33 23.78 -6.44
CA GLY A 41 -18.78 25.13 -6.32
C GLY A 41 -19.07 25.97 -7.56
N SER A 42 -18.96 25.37 -8.76
CA SER A 42 -19.29 26.07 -10.01
C SER A 42 -20.76 26.50 -10.09
N SER A 43 -21.68 25.66 -9.59
CA SER A 43 -23.12 25.96 -9.54
C SER A 43 -23.45 27.06 -8.53
N LEU A 44 -22.76 27.09 -7.39
CA LEU A 44 -22.95 28.14 -6.37
C LEU A 44 -22.45 29.50 -6.83
N THR A 45 -21.29 29.56 -7.50
CA THR A 45 -20.79 30.81 -8.09
C THR A 45 -21.69 31.37 -9.18
N ALA A 46 -22.47 30.53 -9.87
CA ALA A 46 -23.45 31.00 -10.86
C ALA A 46 -24.68 31.69 -10.24
N LEU A 47 -24.92 31.51 -8.94
CA LEU A 47 -26.00 32.15 -8.18
C LEU A 47 -25.60 33.50 -7.57
N VAL A 48 -24.30 33.81 -7.54
CA VAL A 48 -23.75 35.04 -6.95
C VAL A 48 -22.98 35.81 -8.03
N PRO A 49 -23.63 36.80 -8.70
CA PRO A 49 -23.05 37.51 -9.83
C PRO A 49 -21.70 38.19 -9.54
N GLU A 50 -21.49 38.68 -8.32
CA GLU A 50 -20.21 39.31 -7.91
C GLU A 50 -19.03 38.33 -7.87
N MET A 51 -19.28 37.03 -7.72
CA MET A 51 -18.23 35.99 -7.78
C MET A 51 -17.95 35.52 -9.21
N GLN A 52 -18.83 35.86 -10.15
CA GLN A 52 -18.76 35.40 -11.53
C GLN A 52 -17.66 36.12 -12.33
N ASP A 53 -17.33 37.37 -11.99
CA ASP A 53 -16.24 38.14 -12.61
C ASP A 53 -14.85 37.61 -12.23
N SER A 54 -14.74 36.84 -11.15
CA SER A 54 -13.45 36.33 -10.63
C SER A 54 -13.04 34.97 -11.20
N MET A 55 -13.94 34.27 -11.90
CA MET A 55 -13.66 32.95 -12.47
C MET A 55 -14.19 32.81 -13.91
N PRO A 56 -13.36 32.35 -14.87
CA PRO A 56 -13.83 32.06 -16.21
C PRO A 56 -14.96 31.02 -16.17
N ALA A 57 -15.95 31.18 -17.05
CA ALA A 57 -17.08 30.26 -17.15
C ALA A 57 -16.59 28.81 -17.32
N GLY A 58 -17.04 27.92 -16.41
CA GLY A 58 -16.63 26.51 -16.39
C GLY A 58 -15.29 26.21 -15.70
N GLY A 59 -14.58 27.23 -15.20
CA GLY A 59 -13.29 27.08 -14.52
C GLY A 59 -13.33 26.12 -13.32
N GLY A 60 -14.40 26.17 -12.52
CA GLY A 60 -14.59 25.26 -11.37
C GLY A 60 -14.68 23.78 -11.75
N ILE A 61 -15.34 23.47 -12.87
CA ILE A 61 -15.48 22.08 -13.36
C ILE A 61 -14.13 21.57 -13.88
N LEU A 62 -13.41 22.39 -14.67
CA LEU A 62 -12.11 22.02 -15.21
C LEU A 62 -11.07 21.78 -14.11
N VAL A 63 -11.02 22.69 -13.12
CA VAL A 63 -10.13 22.55 -11.95
C VAL A 63 -10.54 21.34 -11.11
N GLY A 64 -11.83 21.12 -10.88
CA GLY A 64 -12.34 19.94 -10.17
C GLY A 64 -11.95 18.63 -10.84
N LEU A 65 -12.10 18.54 -12.16
CA LEU A 65 -11.74 17.35 -12.94
C LEU A 65 -10.22 17.10 -12.95
N ALA A 66 -9.42 18.14 -13.20
CA ALA A 66 -7.98 18.04 -13.17
C ALA A 66 -7.47 17.65 -11.77
N GLY A 67 -8.04 18.25 -10.72
CA GLY A 67 -7.74 17.93 -9.32
C GLY A 67 -8.14 16.51 -8.95
N PHE A 68 -9.31 16.03 -9.38
CA PHE A 68 -9.76 14.65 -9.19
C PHE A 68 -8.78 13.64 -9.80
N LEU A 69 -8.42 13.83 -11.06
CA LEU A 69 -7.47 12.96 -11.76
C LEU A 69 -6.08 13.01 -11.12
N GLY A 70 -5.59 14.21 -10.81
CA GLY A 70 -4.31 14.41 -10.14
C GLY A 70 -4.27 13.73 -8.77
N MET A 71 -5.32 13.88 -7.97
CA MET A 71 -5.42 13.26 -6.64
C MET A 71 -5.53 11.74 -6.73
N LEU A 72 -6.27 11.20 -7.71
CA LEU A 72 -6.32 9.76 -7.95
C LEU A 72 -4.93 9.21 -8.26
N VAL A 73 -4.22 9.81 -9.22
CA VAL A 73 -2.87 9.38 -9.58
C VAL A 73 -1.93 9.47 -8.38
N ALA A 74 -1.94 10.59 -7.65
CA ALA A 74 -1.13 10.76 -6.45
C ALA A 74 -1.44 9.70 -5.38
N SER A 75 -2.71 9.38 -5.15
CA SER A 75 -3.12 8.37 -4.17
C SER A 75 -2.69 6.95 -4.57
N VAL A 76 -2.77 6.61 -5.85
CA VAL A 76 -2.31 5.32 -6.38
C VAL A 76 -0.79 5.21 -6.26
N VAL A 77 -0.04 6.25 -6.62
CA VAL A 77 1.42 6.27 -6.46
C VAL A 77 1.81 6.12 -4.99
N GLN A 78 1.18 6.88 -4.10
CA GLN A 78 1.41 6.77 -2.64
C GLN A 78 1.08 5.37 -2.11
N PHE A 79 -0.02 4.77 -2.57
CA PHE A 79 -0.40 3.40 -2.22
C PHE A 79 0.67 2.39 -2.65
N ILE A 80 1.16 2.48 -3.89
CA ILE A 80 2.19 1.59 -4.41
C ILE A 80 3.47 1.71 -3.57
N LEU A 81 3.90 2.93 -3.22
CA LEU A 81 5.08 3.15 -2.39
C LEU A 81 4.93 2.53 -0.99
N LEU A 82 3.80 2.78 -0.31
CA LEU A 82 3.53 2.21 1.02
C LEU A 82 3.43 0.68 0.97
N LYS A 83 2.81 0.14 -0.08
CA LYS A 83 2.67 -1.29 -0.28
C LYS A 83 4.01 -1.95 -0.59
N ALA A 84 4.87 -1.31 -1.38
CA ALA A 84 6.21 -1.80 -1.69
C ALA A 84 7.08 -1.93 -0.44
N VAL A 85 6.97 -1.00 0.51
CA VAL A 85 7.68 -1.08 1.80
C VAL A 85 7.23 -2.30 2.61
N SER A 86 5.92 -2.61 2.62
CA SER A 86 5.38 -3.81 3.27
C SER A 86 5.89 -5.08 2.61
N ASP A 87 5.85 -5.17 1.28
CA ASP A 87 6.31 -6.35 0.53
C ASP A 87 7.81 -6.57 0.67
N PHE A 88 8.60 -5.50 0.73
CA PHE A 88 10.04 -5.60 0.97
C PHE A 88 10.36 -6.20 2.34
N ALA A 89 9.61 -5.81 3.38
CA ALA A 89 9.77 -6.38 4.71
C ALA A 89 9.40 -7.88 4.74
N ASP A 90 8.33 -8.28 4.06
CA ASP A 90 7.94 -9.69 3.93
C ASP A 90 9.03 -10.49 3.19
N LEU A 91 9.67 -9.91 2.17
CA LEU A 91 10.70 -10.56 1.38
C LEU A 91 11.94 -10.92 2.22
N PHE A 92 12.37 -10.06 3.15
CA PHE A 92 13.45 -10.40 4.08
C PHE A 92 13.11 -11.59 4.98
N VAL A 93 11.88 -11.65 5.48
CA VAL A 93 11.42 -12.75 6.33
C VAL A 93 11.45 -14.06 5.54
N SER A 94 11.01 -14.04 4.27
CA SER A 94 11.05 -15.20 3.39
C SER A 94 12.49 -15.63 3.03
N LEU A 95 13.39 -14.69 2.77
CA LEU A 95 14.80 -15.00 2.48
C LEU A 95 15.47 -15.72 3.65
N GLU A 96 15.22 -15.25 4.87
CA GLU A 96 15.81 -15.89 6.03
C GLU A 96 15.25 -17.28 6.29
N TYR A 97 13.94 -17.44 6.13
CA TYR A 97 13.30 -18.75 6.26
C TYR A 97 13.93 -19.77 5.30
N HIS A 98 14.10 -19.41 4.02
CA HIS A 98 14.72 -20.31 3.04
C HIS A 98 16.23 -20.52 3.27
N SER A 99 16.95 -19.51 3.76
CA SER A 99 18.38 -19.64 4.10
C SER A 99 18.60 -20.63 5.25
N ARG A 100 17.80 -20.53 6.32
CA ARG A 100 17.82 -21.49 7.45
C ARG A 100 17.45 -22.90 7.02
N LEU A 101 16.44 -23.02 6.17
CA LEU A 101 16.00 -24.29 5.61
C LEU A 101 17.10 -24.94 4.75
N SER A 102 17.76 -24.15 3.91
CA SER A 102 18.88 -24.60 3.07
C SER A 102 20.08 -25.01 3.91
N ALA A 103 20.44 -24.20 4.92
CA ALA A 103 21.50 -24.55 5.86
C ALA A 103 21.20 -25.85 6.61
N TYR A 104 19.96 -26.06 7.05
CA TYR A 104 19.51 -27.30 7.70
C TYR A 104 19.70 -28.53 6.79
N TYR A 105 19.29 -28.44 5.52
CA TYR A 105 19.48 -29.54 4.57
C TYR A 105 20.95 -29.81 4.27
N LEU A 106 21.78 -28.77 4.17
CA LEU A 106 23.21 -28.87 3.88
C LEU A 106 24.06 -29.32 5.08
N SER A 107 23.68 -28.96 6.31
CA SER A 107 24.46 -29.25 7.53
C SER A 107 24.25 -30.64 8.11
N GLY A 108 23.30 -31.42 7.59
CA GLY A 108 23.00 -32.73 8.19
C GLY A 108 21.58 -33.25 8.04
N GLY A 109 20.84 -32.89 6.98
CA GLY A 109 19.71 -33.73 6.55
C GLY A 109 20.15 -35.15 6.13
N THR A 110 21.46 -35.43 6.13
CA THR A 110 22.14 -36.63 5.67
C THR A 110 22.09 -37.84 6.61
N ASN A 111 21.31 -37.82 7.69
CA ASN A 111 20.84 -39.08 8.29
C ASN A 111 19.58 -39.63 7.60
N ALA A 112 19.07 -38.97 6.55
CA ALA A 112 18.00 -39.55 5.74
C ALA A 112 18.56 -40.73 4.92
N PRO A 113 18.09 -41.97 5.14
CA PRO A 113 18.48 -43.10 4.32
C PRO A 113 18.14 -42.80 2.85
N VAL A 114 19.02 -43.18 1.94
CA VAL A 114 18.80 -43.07 0.48
C VAL A 114 17.51 -43.82 0.13
N GLY A 115 16.42 -43.08 -0.06
CA GLY A 115 15.05 -43.60 -0.27
C GLY A 115 14.01 -43.24 0.79
N GLY A 116 14.37 -42.58 1.90
CA GLY A 116 13.46 -42.17 2.97
C GLY A 116 12.97 -40.73 2.83
N THR A 117 11.68 -40.50 3.12
CA THR A 117 11.11 -39.16 3.28
C THR A 117 11.87 -38.39 4.36
N LEU A 118 12.38 -37.20 4.03
CA LEU A 118 13.06 -36.33 5.00
C LEU A 118 12.13 -36.08 6.20
N ALA A 119 12.64 -36.28 7.42
CA ALA A 119 11.91 -35.90 8.62
C ALA A 119 11.62 -34.39 8.56
N PRO A 120 10.37 -33.94 8.80
CA PRO A 120 10.05 -32.53 8.80
C PRO A 120 10.88 -31.81 9.87
N PRO A 121 11.39 -30.60 9.59
CA PRO A 121 12.26 -29.89 10.51
C PRO A 121 11.57 -29.72 11.88
N PRO A 122 12.27 -30.01 13.00
CA PRO A 122 11.65 -29.97 14.33
C PRO A 122 11.38 -28.54 14.76
N GLY A 123 10.10 -28.19 14.91
CA GLY A 123 9.66 -26.99 15.61
C GLY A 123 10.01 -25.65 14.96
N LEU A 124 10.23 -25.60 13.64
CA LEU A 124 10.27 -24.35 12.87
C LEU A 124 8.88 -23.93 12.38
#